data_AF-A0A2G9CFQ6-F1
#
_entry.id   AF-A0A2G9CFQ6-F1
#
_cell.length_a   1.000
_cell.length_b   1.000
_cell.length_c   1.000
_cell.angle_alpha   90.00
_cell.angle_beta   90.00
_cell.angle_gamma   90.00
#
_symmetry.space_group_name_H-M   'P 1'
#
loop_
_entity.id
_entity.type
_entity.pdbx_description
1 polymer ?
#
loop_
_entity_poly.entity_id
_entity_poly.type
_entity_poly.pdbx_seq_one_letter_code
_entity_poly.pdbx_strand_id
1 'polypeptide(L)'
;MSSSLFRTAVLKGHGSRRYGEIVLPHQVGHSLLVALFVAIACGLLLFFATCGYQRKAQVAGVVVPAAGLIRVTPVQNGLVSRRMVEEGQAVRAGDILFSLVSQRNSATGDDAEKAISTLIQSRRQSFAGEREQLLEQSRQRIETLERRSDDLAGDVARINAQMTLQQRRVTTHSSAT
;
A
#
# COMPACT_ATOMS: atom_id res chain seq x y z
N MET A 1 -89.33 40.12 62.70
CA MET A 1 -89.81 40.86 61.52
C MET A 1 -89.78 42.34 61.86
N SER A 2 -88.76 43.06 61.39
CA SER A 2 -88.59 44.50 61.65
C SER A 2 -88.28 45.18 60.32
N SER A 3 -89.31 45.88 59.83
CA SER A 3 -89.41 46.51 58.53
C SER A 3 -88.34 47.57 58.29
N SER A 4 -87.83 47.58 57.06
CA SER A 4 -86.91 48.57 56.50
C SER A 4 -87.39 50.01 56.75
N LEU A 5 -86.77 50.70 57.72
CA LEU A 5 -87.04 52.09 58.11
C LEU A 5 -86.53 53.14 57.11
N PHE A 6 -85.88 52.72 56.02
CA PHE A 6 -85.31 53.64 55.05
C PHE A 6 -85.77 53.29 53.62
N ARG A 7 -86.33 54.30 52.94
CA ARG A 7 -86.73 54.23 51.54
C ARG A 7 -85.47 54.06 50.68
N THR A 8 -85.40 53.00 49.88
CA THR A 8 -84.22 52.62 49.06
C THR A 8 -83.76 53.73 48.10
N ALA A 9 -84.65 54.68 47.77
CA ALA A 9 -84.32 55.87 47.00
C ALA A 9 -83.31 56.80 47.69
N VAL A 10 -83.28 56.84 49.04
CA VAL A 10 -82.36 57.70 49.81
C VAL A 10 -80.97 57.05 49.94
N LEU A 11 -80.93 55.72 50.09
CA LEU A 11 -79.67 54.96 50.07
C LEU A 11 -78.97 55.04 48.70
N LYS A 12 -79.72 55.11 47.59
CA LYS A 12 -79.16 55.32 46.25
C LYS A 12 -78.69 56.76 45.99
N GLY A 13 -79.20 57.74 46.74
CA GLY A 13 -78.89 59.17 46.57
C GLY A 13 -77.75 59.71 47.44
N HIS A 14 -77.19 58.92 48.35
CA HIS A 14 -76.07 59.30 49.23
C HIS A 14 -74.71 58.76 48.77
N GLY A 15 -74.52 58.65 47.46
CA GLY A 15 -73.22 58.49 46.80
C GLY A 15 -72.69 59.79 46.18
N SER A 16 -73.18 60.96 46.62
CA SER A 16 -72.70 62.27 46.15
C SER A 16 -71.26 62.51 46.62
N ARG A 17 -70.34 62.00 45.80
CA ARG A 17 -68.88 62.19 45.81
C ARG A 17 -68.59 63.70 45.85
N ARG A 18 -68.39 64.23 47.06
CA ARG A 18 -68.17 65.67 47.37
C ARG A 18 -66.77 66.19 47.00
N TYR A 19 -65.89 65.31 46.56
CA TYR A 19 -64.72 65.68 45.78
C TYR A 19 -65.01 65.17 44.38
N GLY A 20 -64.96 66.09 43.41
CA GLY A 20 -65.29 65.82 42.01
C GLY A 20 -64.75 64.47 41.58
N GLU A 21 -65.54 63.78 40.76
CA GLU A 21 -65.13 62.51 40.20
C GLU A 21 -63.71 62.69 39.67
N ILE A 22 -62.73 62.06 40.34
CA ILE A 22 -61.41 61.91 39.75
C ILE A 22 -61.64 60.87 38.67
N VAL A 23 -62.29 61.30 37.59
CA VAL A 23 -62.06 60.79 36.28
C VAL A 23 -60.60 61.15 36.09
N LEU A 24 -59.70 60.26 36.52
CA LEU A 24 -58.42 60.13 35.83
C LEU A 24 -58.87 60.05 34.38
N PRO A 25 -58.61 61.08 33.54
CA PRO A 25 -58.78 60.91 32.13
C PRO A 25 -57.69 59.88 31.79
N HIS A 26 -58.04 58.61 31.90
CA HIS A 26 -57.36 57.53 31.22
C HIS A 26 -57.61 57.90 29.75
N GLN A 27 -56.76 58.79 29.24
CA GLN A 27 -56.70 59.05 27.83
C GLN A 27 -56.28 57.71 27.28
N VAL A 28 -57.18 57.07 26.55
CA VAL A 28 -56.93 55.79 25.87
C VAL A 28 -55.59 55.82 25.12
N GLY A 29 -55.14 57.00 24.67
CA GLY A 29 -53.80 57.23 24.13
C GLY A 29 -52.65 56.90 25.08
N HIS A 30 -52.71 57.27 26.36
CA HIS A 30 -51.69 56.91 27.35
C HIS A 30 -51.69 55.41 27.64
N SER A 31 -52.87 54.77 27.73
CA SER A 31 -52.94 53.30 27.88
C SER A 31 -52.40 52.58 26.66
N LEU A 32 -52.64 53.11 25.45
CA LEU A 32 -52.08 52.58 24.20
C LEU A 32 -50.55 52.75 24.17
N LEU A 33 -50.04 53.91 24.63
CA LEU A 33 -48.61 54.18 24.71
C LEU A 33 -47.93 53.23 25.70
N VAL A 34 -48.52 53.06 26.89
CA VAL A 34 -48.02 52.12 27.91
C VAL A 34 -48.06 50.69 27.38
N ALA A 35 -49.15 50.28 26.73
CA ALA A 35 -49.26 48.95 26.13
C ALA A 35 -48.20 48.72 25.03
N LEU A 36 -47.91 49.73 24.20
CA LEU A 36 -46.86 49.67 23.19
C LEU A 36 -45.48 49.50 23.82
N PHE A 37 -45.15 50.30 24.85
CA PHE A 37 -43.88 50.20 25.56
C PHE A 37 -43.72 48.84 26.26
N VAL A 38 -44.79 48.33 26.88
CA VAL A 38 -44.81 47.00 27.50
C VAL A 38 -44.60 45.92 26.45
N ALA A 39 -45.26 46.01 25.29
CA ALA A 39 -45.09 45.06 24.20
C ALA A 39 -43.65 45.05 23.66
N ILE A 40 -43.04 46.22 23.49
CA ILE A 40 -41.64 46.36 23.06
C ILE A 40 -40.69 45.76 24.11
N ALA A 41 -40.89 46.09 25.39
CA ALA A 41 -40.07 45.55 26.48
C ALA A 41 -40.19 44.03 26.58
N CYS A 42 -41.40 43.49 26.45
CA CYS A 42 -41.65 42.05 26.45
C CYS A 42 -41.02 41.38 25.21
N GLY A 43 -41.11 42.01 24.04
CA GLY A 43 -40.45 41.56 22.81
C GLY A 43 -38.93 41.54 22.93
N LEU A 44 -38.32 42.55 23.55
CA LEU A 44 -36.89 42.60 23.85
C LEU A 44 -36.50 41.49 24.83
N LEU A 45 -37.24 41.30 25.93
CA LEU A 45 -36.97 40.23 26.89
C LEU A 45 -37.09 38.84 26.26
N LEU A 46 -38.14 38.62 25.45
CA LEU A 46 -38.32 37.38 24.71
C LEU A 46 -37.19 37.20 23.69
N PHE A 47 -36.81 38.27 22.98
CA PHE A 47 -35.69 38.28 22.06
C PHE A 47 -34.38 37.96 22.78
N PHE A 48 -34.06 38.56 23.93
CA PHE A 48 -32.85 38.22 24.70
C PHE A 48 -32.89 36.79 25.27
N ALA A 49 -34.06 36.31 25.69
CA ALA A 49 -34.23 34.94 26.19
C ALA A 49 -34.11 33.88 25.08
N THR A 50 -34.65 34.16 23.90
CA THR A 50 -34.61 33.27 22.72
C THR A 50 -33.33 33.42 21.91
N CYS A 51 -32.77 34.62 21.89
CA CYS A 51 -31.41 34.96 21.43
C CYS A 51 -30.41 34.70 22.57
N GLY A 52 -30.60 33.58 23.27
CA GLY A 52 -29.50 32.88 23.90
C GLY A 52 -28.51 32.56 22.79
N TYR A 53 -27.54 33.44 22.62
CA TYR A 53 -26.44 33.30 21.69
C TYR A 53 -25.79 31.96 21.99
N GLN A 54 -26.15 30.96 21.19
CA GLN A 54 -25.43 29.70 21.08
C GLN A 54 -24.02 30.11 20.68
N ARG A 55 -23.19 30.36 21.69
CA ARG A 55 -21.76 30.51 21.53
C ARG A 55 -21.30 29.14 21.07
N LYS A 56 -21.41 28.93 19.75
CA LYS A 56 -20.77 27.84 19.04
C LYS A 56 -19.28 28.09 19.25
N ALA A 57 -18.76 27.56 20.35
CA ALA A 57 -17.34 27.32 20.45
C ALA A 57 -17.05 26.41 19.27
N GLN A 58 -16.47 26.98 18.21
CA GLN A 58 -15.83 26.20 17.17
C GLN A 58 -14.71 25.44 17.86
N VAL A 59 -15.02 24.22 18.31
CA VAL A 59 -13.99 23.26 18.61
C VAL A 59 -13.38 22.96 17.25
N ALA A 60 -12.17 23.46 17.02
CA ALA A 60 -11.31 23.01 15.93
C ALA A 60 -10.89 21.57 16.27
N GLY A 61 -11.85 20.65 16.16
CA GLY A 61 -11.65 19.23 16.29
C GLY A 61 -11.53 18.67 14.89
N VAL A 62 -10.38 18.08 14.59
CA VAL A 62 -10.22 17.36 13.33
C VAL A 62 -10.93 16.01 13.49
N VAL A 63 -11.85 15.69 12.59
CA VAL A 63 -12.52 14.38 12.57
C VAL A 63 -11.51 13.38 12.03
N VAL A 64 -10.80 12.70 12.92
CA VAL A 64 -9.93 11.58 12.55
C VAL A 64 -10.78 10.30 12.56
N PRO A 65 -10.86 9.55 11.45
CA PRO A 65 -11.59 8.29 11.43
C PRO A 65 -11.04 7.33 12.50
N ALA A 66 -11.95 6.68 13.24
CA ALA A 66 -11.66 5.84 14.41
C ALA A 66 -10.72 4.64 14.12
N ALA A 67 -10.52 4.27 12.86
CA ALA A 67 -9.67 3.17 12.44
C ALA A 67 -8.20 3.56 12.18
N GLY A 68 -7.84 4.83 12.33
CA GLY A 68 -6.50 5.33 12.06
C GLY A 68 -6.21 5.49 10.56
N LEU A 69 -5.45 6.53 10.22
CA LEU A 69 -4.99 6.77 8.85
C LEU A 69 -3.76 5.87 8.60
N ILE A 70 -3.97 4.68 8.02
CA ILE A 70 -2.84 3.84 7.62
C ILE A 70 -2.35 4.36 6.26
N ARG A 71 -1.26 5.12 6.27
CA ARG A 71 -0.55 5.52 5.06
C ARG A 71 0.22 4.32 4.53
N VAL A 72 -0.38 3.60 3.58
CA VAL A 72 0.27 2.50 2.86
C VAL A 72 1.30 3.10 1.90
N THR A 73 2.53 3.24 2.38
CA THR A 73 3.67 3.65 1.55
C THR A 73 4.22 2.41 0.84
N PRO A 74 4.44 2.43 -0.48
CA PRO A 74 5.08 1.31 -1.17
C PRO A 74 6.50 1.11 -0.63
N VAL A 75 6.87 -0.16 -0.36
CA VAL A 75 8.20 -0.53 0.17
C VAL A 75 9.31 -0.23 -0.84
N GLN A 76 9.00 -0.09 -2.13
CA GLN A 76 9.95 0.23 -3.19
C GLN A 76 9.34 1.24 -4.16
N ASN A 77 10.16 2.20 -4.62
CA ASN A 77 9.77 3.14 -5.68
C ASN A 77 9.53 2.38 -6.99
N GLY A 78 8.32 2.49 -7.54
CA GLY A 78 7.92 1.80 -8.78
C GLY A 78 6.88 2.60 -9.56
N LEU A 79 6.72 2.28 -10.84
CA LEU A 79 5.70 2.90 -11.68
C LEU A 79 4.37 2.16 -11.45
N VAL A 80 3.29 2.90 -11.20
CA VAL A 80 1.95 2.30 -11.01
C VAL A 80 1.48 1.75 -12.37
N SER A 81 1.42 0.43 -12.50
CA SER A 81 1.08 -0.22 -13.79
C SER A 81 -0.42 -0.39 -13.97
N ARG A 82 -1.16 -0.60 -12.87
CA ARG A 82 -2.63 -0.69 -12.92
C ARG A 82 -3.22 -0.29 -11.57
N ARG A 83 -4.15 0.67 -11.60
CA ARG A 83 -4.99 1.06 -10.47
C ARG A 83 -6.21 0.12 -10.44
N MET A 84 -6.33 -0.72 -9.42
CA MET A 84 -7.41 -1.71 -9.33
C MET A 84 -8.55 -1.28 -8.38
N VAL A 85 -8.45 -0.08 -7.80
CA VAL A 85 -9.43 0.48 -6.86
C VAL A 85 -9.68 1.96 -7.18
N GLU A 86 -10.94 2.37 -7.18
CA GLU A 86 -11.34 3.78 -7.35
C GLU A 86 -11.48 4.50 -6.01
N GLU A 87 -11.29 5.82 -6.02
CA GLU A 87 -11.41 6.65 -4.82
C GLU A 87 -12.83 6.53 -4.23
N GLY A 88 -12.94 6.06 -2.98
CA GLY A 88 -14.22 5.88 -2.28
C GLY A 88 -14.73 4.44 -2.18
N GLN A 89 -14.03 3.45 -2.76
CA GLN A 89 -14.44 2.05 -2.71
C GLN A 89 -14.05 1.38 -1.37
N ALA A 90 -14.97 0.64 -0.76
CA ALA A 90 -14.71 -0.13 0.45
C ALA A 90 -13.85 -1.37 0.13
N VAL A 91 -12.65 -1.44 0.70
CA VAL A 91 -11.69 -2.54 0.52
C VAL A 91 -11.51 -3.33 1.81
N ARG A 92 -11.32 -4.65 1.71
CA ARG A 92 -11.08 -5.56 2.84
C ARG A 92 -9.58 -5.81 3.02
N ALA A 93 -9.17 -6.23 4.22
CA ALA A 93 -7.78 -6.58 4.49
C ALA A 93 -7.34 -7.75 3.58
N GLY A 94 -6.35 -7.51 2.72
CA GLY A 94 -5.83 -8.48 1.75
C GLY A 94 -6.16 -8.17 0.29
N ASP A 95 -7.01 -7.17 0.01
CA ASP A 95 -7.29 -6.77 -1.36
C ASP A 95 -6.08 -6.06 -2.00
N ILE A 96 -5.88 -6.29 -3.30
CA ILE A 96 -4.78 -5.70 -4.07
C ILE A 96 -5.20 -4.30 -4.51
N LEU A 97 -4.67 -3.26 -3.85
CA LEU A 97 -5.00 -1.86 -4.17
C LEU A 97 -4.26 -1.36 -5.42
N PHE A 98 -2.97 -1.67 -5.54
CA PHE A 98 -2.09 -1.20 -6.61
C PHE A 98 -1.09 -2.28 -6.99
N SER A 99 -0.94 -2.52 -8.30
CA SER A 99 0.18 -3.30 -8.84
C SER A 99 1.29 -2.33 -9.27
N LEU A 100 2.41 -2.35 -8.54
CA LEU A 100 3.60 -1.58 -8.90
C LEU A 100 4.48 -2.44 -9.81
N VAL A 101 4.82 -1.91 -10.99
CA VAL A 101 5.87 -2.48 -11.82
C VAL A 101 7.16 -1.77 -11.42
N SER A 102 8.07 -2.54 -10.81
CA SER A 102 9.40 -2.03 -10.47
C SER A 102 10.17 -1.77 -11.77
N GLN A 103 10.42 -0.50 -12.05
CA GLN A 103 11.14 -0.06 -13.25
C GLN A 103 12.60 -0.53 -13.26
N ARG A 104 13.11 -1.02 -12.13
CA ARG A 104 14.41 -1.71 -12.07
C ARG A 104 14.44 -2.97 -12.94
N ASN A 105 13.29 -3.62 -13.17
CA ASN A 105 13.22 -4.77 -14.08
C ASN A 105 12.91 -4.39 -15.53
N SER A 106 12.64 -3.12 -15.84
CA SER A 106 12.26 -2.69 -17.21
C SER A 106 13.35 -1.88 -17.91
N ALA A 107 14.16 -1.10 -17.18
CA ALA A 107 15.36 -0.47 -17.74
C ALA A 107 16.58 -1.41 -17.72
N THR A 108 16.67 -2.28 -16.71
CA THR A 108 17.71 -3.32 -16.62
C THR A 108 17.23 -4.67 -17.16
N GLY A 109 15.95 -4.82 -17.53
CA GLY A 109 15.41 -6.09 -18.04
C GLY A 109 15.98 -6.48 -19.40
N ASP A 110 15.93 -5.58 -20.37
CA ASP A 110 16.47 -5.80 -21.72
C ASP A 110 18.01 -5.90 -21.68
N ASP A 111 18.67 -5.07 -20.87
CA ASP A 111 20.13 -5.15 -20.67
C ASP A 111 20.56 -6.40 -19.90
N ALA A 112 19.79 -6.87 -18.91
CA ALA A 112 20.06 -8.11 -18.20
C ALA A 112 19.76 -9.32 -19.07
N GLU A 113 18.71 -9.30 -19.89
CA GLU A 113 18.40 -10.38 -20.83
C GLU A 113 19.44 -10.44 -21.95
N LYS A 114 19.94 -9.29 -22.43
CA LYS A 114 21.11 -9.21 -23.33
C LYS A 114 22.40 -9.66 -22.64
N ALA A 115 22.64 -9.29 -21.40
CA ALA A 115 23.82 -9.75 -20.64
C ALA A 115 23.78 -11.25 -20.36
N ILE A 116 22.61 -11.80 -20.04
CA ILE A 116 22.41 -13.24 -19.82
C ILE A 116 22.53 -14.01 -21.13
N SER A 117 21.94 -13.52 -22.22
CA SER A 117 22.06 -14.19 -23.53
C SER A 117 23.49 -14.17 -24.06
N THR A 118 24.21 -13.05 -23.92
CA THR A 118 25.64 -12.98 -24.27
C THR A 118 26.51 -13.87 -23.39
N LEU A 119 26.22 -13.98 -22.09
CA LEU A 119 26.90 -14.90 -21.18
C LEU A 119 26.62 -16.38 -21.53
N ILE A 120 25.38 -16.72 -21.88
CA ILE A 120 25.04 -18.08 -22.31
C ILE A 120 25.75 -18.39 -23.64
N GLN A 121 25.79 -17.44 -24.57
CA GLN A 121 26.42 -17.63 -25.87
C GLN A 121 27.94 -17.78 -25.75
N SER A 122 28.61 -16.96 -24.93
CA SER A 122 30.04 -17.10 -24.67
C SER A 122 30.36 -18.44 -24.01
N ARG A 123 29.55 -18.86 -23.01
CA ARG A 123 29.72 -20.15 -22.34
C ARG A 123 29.52 -21.33 -23.29
N ARG A 124 28.55 -21.25 -24.20
CA ARG A 124 28.35 -22.27 -25.24
C ARG A 124 29.53 -22.35 -26.20
N GLN A 125 30.10 -21.21 -26.59
CA GLN A 125 31.30 -21.18 -27.43
C GLN A 125 32.51 -21.78 -26.71
N SER A 126 32.72 -21.45 -25.43
CA SER A 126 33.79 -22.05 -24.63
C SER A 126 33.64 -23.56 -24.52
N PHE A 127 32.44 -24.08 -24.25
CA PHE A 127 32.21 -25.53 -24.19
C PHE A 127 32.39 -26.22 -25.55
N ALA A 128 32.04 -25.55 -26.66
CA ALA A 128 32.28 -26.10 -27.99
C ALA A 128 33.78 -26.22 -28.28
N GLY A 129 34.57 -25.20 -27.94
CA GLY A 129 36.03 -25.23 -28.08
C GLY A 129 36.71 -26.26 -27.17
N GLU A 130 36.28 -26.37 -25.91
CA GLU A 130 36.79 -27.39 -24.98
C GLU A 130 36.50 -28.81 -25.48
N ARG A 131 35.31 -29.04 -26.02
CA ARG A 131 34.94 -30.33 -26.62
C ARG A 131 35.83 -30.68 -27.82
N GLU A 132 36.10 -29.72 -28.70
CA GLU A 132 36.97 -29.92 -29.86
C GLU A 132 38.40 -30.27 -29.42
N GLN A 133 38.95 -29.51 -28.46
CA GLN A 133 40.27 -29.79 -27.89
C GLN A 133 40.35 -31.18 -27.23
N LEU A 134 39.31 -31.60 -26.51
CA LEU A 134 39.24 -32.94 -25.93
C LEU A 134 39.21 -34.05 -26.99
N LEU A 135 38.50 -33.85 -28.10
CA LEU A 135 38.47 -34.81 -29.21
C LEU A 135 39.84 -34.92 -29.89
N GLU A 136 40.52 -33.80 -30.11
CA GLU A 136 41.89 -33.80 -30.66
C GLU A 136 42.87 -34.51 -29.73
N GLN A 137 42.84 -34.20 -28.42
CA GLN A 137 43.68 -34.88 -27.44
C GLN A 137 43.39 -36.38 -27.37
N SER A 138 42.11 -36.78 -27.44
CA SER A 138 41.74 -38.20 -27.45
C SER A 138 42.29 -38.90 -28.68
N ARG A 139 42.22 -38.27 -29.85
CA ARG A 139 42.76 -38.83 -31.10
C ARG A 139 44.28 -38.99 -31.03
N GLN A 140 45.00 -37.98 -30.54
CA GLN A 140 46.45 -38.05 -30.35
C GLN A 140 46.86 -39.14 -29.35
N ARG A 141 46.08 -39.33 -28.28
CA ARG A 141 46.31 -40.41 -27.31
C ARG A 141 46.15 -41.79 -27.94
N ILE A 142 45.09 -41.99 -28.73
CA ILE A 142 44.86 -43.25 -29.44
C ILE A 142 46.04 -43.55 -30.38
N GLU A 143 46.43 -42.57 -31.19
CA GLU A 143 47.55 -42.73 -32.12
C GLU A 143 48.88 -43.04 -31.39
N THR A 144 49.12 -42.39 -30.25
CA THR A 144 50.31 -42.66 -29.44
C THR A 144 50.28 -44.08 -28.85
N LEU A 145 49.11 -44.54 -28.40
CA LEU A 145 48.96 -45.90 -27.86
C LEU A 145 49.11 -46.97 -28.95
N GLU A 146 48.58 -46.72 -30.15
CA GLU A 146 48.74 -47.60 -31.31
C GLU A 146 50.22 -47.75 -31.68
N ARG A 147 50.94 -46.63 -31.84
CA ARG A 147 52.39 -46.67 -32.10
C ARG A 147 53.16 -47.42 -31.03
N ARG A 148 52.79 -47.23 -29.76
CA ARG A 148 53.43 -47.94 -28.65
C ARG A 148 53.17 -49.44 -28.69
N SER A 149 51.97 -49.85 -29.09
CA SER A 149 51.63 -51.26 -29.30
C SER A 149 52.45 -51.87 -30.43
N ASP A 150 52.60 -51.15 -31.55
CA ASP A 150 53.39 -51.60 -32.69
C ASP A 150 54.88 -51.69 -32.36
N ASP A 151 55.43 -50.70 -31.65
CA ASP A 151 56.81 -50.72 -31.18
C ASP A 151 57.08 -51.92 -30.25
N LEU A 152 56.18 -52.17 -29.29
CA LEU A 152 56.29 -53.34 -28.40
C LEU A 152 56.20 -54.66 -29.18
N ALA A 153 55.32 -54.76 -30.19
CA ALA A 153 55.23 -55.94 -31.04
C ALA A 153 56.53 -56.18 -31.84
N GLY A 154 57.14 -55.11 -32.33
CA GLY A 154 58.45 -55.14 -32.98
C GLY A 154 59.56 -55.59 -32.04
N ASP A 155 59.59 -55.07 -30.81
CA ASP A 155 60.57 -55.47 -29.79
C ASP A 155 60.46 -56.96 -29.43
N VAL A 156 59.22 -57.48 -29.28
CA VAL A 156 58.98 -58.92 -29.03
C VAL A 156 59.51 -59.76 -30.20
N ALA A 157 59.25 -59.36 -31.45
CA ALA A 157 59.77 -60.06 -32.62
C ALA A 157 61.31 -60.07 -32.65
N ARG A 158 61.93 -58.94 -32.31
CA ARG A 158 63.40 -58.81 -32.26
C ARG A 158 64.02 -59.68 -31.17
N ILE A 159 63.42 -59.74 -29.98
CA ILE A 159 63.84 -60.61 -28.89
C ILE A 159 63.70 -62.09 -29.27
N ASN A 160 62.60 -62.48 -29.90
CA ASN A 160 62.40 -63.86 -30.39
C ASN A 160 63.46 -64.27 -31.43
N ALA A 161 63.83 -63.38 -32.34
CA ALA A 161 64.90 -63.62 -33.29
C ALA A 161 66.25 -63.82 -32.57
N GLN A 162 66.55 -62.99 -31.56
CA GLN A 162 67.77 -63.14 -30.74
C GLN A 162 67.79 -64.46 -29.97
N MET A 163 66.67 -64.89 -29.36
CA MET A 163 66.58 -66.18 -28.68
C MET A 163 66.82 -67.36 -29.63
N THR A 164 66.25 -67.31 -30.83
CA THR A 164 66.44 -68.36 -31.85
C THR A 164 67.91 -68.47 -32.25
N LEU A 165 68.59 -67.33 -32.43
CA LEU A 165 70.02 -67.30 -32.73
C LEU A 165 70.87 -67.85 -31.57
N GLN A 166 70.51 -67.55 -30.32
CA GLN A 166 71.18 -68.09 -29.14
C GLN A 166 70.98 -69.60 -29.01
N GLN A 167 69.77 -70.11 -29.23
CA GLN A 167 69.49 -71.55 -29.22
C GLN A 167 70.32 -72.29 -30.28
N ARG A 168 70.43 -71.75 -31.50
CA ARG A 168 71.28 -72.32 -32.55
C ARG A 168 72.77 -72.36 -32.18
N ARG A 169 73.25 -71.40 -31.36
CA ARG A 169 74.62 -71.42 -30.84
C ARG A 169 74.83 -72.50 -29.79
N VAL A 170 73.86 -72.70 -28.90
CA VAL A 170 73.94 -73.74 -27.86
C VAL A 170 73.90 -75.14 -28.49
N THR A 171 73.04 -75.38 -29.49
CA THR A 171 72.96 -76.69 -30.15
C THR A 171 74.21 -77.01 -30.97
N THR A 172 74.79 -76.03 -31.67
CA THR A 172 76.05 -76.24 -32.41
C THR A 172 77.25 -76.45 -31.49
N HIS A 173 77.25 -75.84 -30.30
CA HIS A 173 78.30 -76.09 -29.30
C HIS A 173 78.14 -77.45 -28.60
N SER A 174 76.90 -77.90 -28.34
CA SER A 174 76.59 -79.21 -27.76
C SER A 174 76.83 -80.39 -28.70
N SER A 175 76.84 -80.19 -30.03
CA SER A 175 77.11 -81.24 -31.01
C SER A 175 78.60 -81.42 -31.35
N ALA A 176 79.49 -80.65 -30.71
CA ALA A 176 80.93 -80.63 -30.95
C ALA A 176 81.76 -81.24 -29.81
N THR A 177 81.11 -81.81 -28.79
CA THR A 177 81.68 -82.58 -27.67
C THR A 177 81.03 -83.95 -27.61
#